data_AF-A0A7L0NEP3-F1
#
_entry.id   AF-A0A7L0NEP3-F1
#
_cell.length_a   1.000
_cell.length_b   1.000
_cell.length_c   1.000
_cell.angle_alpha   90.00
_cell.angle_beta   90.00
_cell.angle_gamma   90.00
#
_symmetry.space_group_name_H-M   'P 1'
#
loop_
_entity.id
_entity.type
_entity.pdbx_description
1 polymer ?
#
loop_
_entity_poly.entity_id
_entity_poly.type
_entity_poly.pdbx_seq_one_letter_code
_entity_poly.pdbx_strand_id
1 'polypeptide(L)'
;LKNPSKKALVYSAILIGRDAGDFSLPKGNTVTIAPKNEASMNVELTIHFLRPAEAVLVLTSNGIDAATLTFSLKSEVKHIEPAGTLKCKSPCYEL
;
A
#
# COMPACT_ATOMS: atom_id res chain seq x y z
N LEU A 1 8.51 -11.58 -0.05
CA LEU A 1 9.64 -11.41 -0.99
C LEU A 1 10.70 -12.46 -0.68
N LYS A 2 11.18 -13.22 -1.67
CA LYS A 2 12.15 -14.31 -1.44
C LYS A 2 13.49 -13.97 -2.08
N ASN A 3 14.59 -14.26 -1.39
CA ASN A 3 15.95 -14.12 -1.91
C ASN A 3 16.59 -15.50 -2.12
N PRO A 4 16.51 -16.07 -3.34
CA PRO A 4 17.15 -17.34 -3.65
C PRO A 4 18.68 -17.21 -3.85
N SER A 5 19.22 -15.99 -3.87
CA SER A 5 20.63 -15.76 -4.16
C SER A 5 21.54 -16.08 -2.97
N LYS A 6 22.85 -16.07 -3.23
CA LYS A 6 23.90 -16.22 -2.19
C LYS A 6 24.33 -14.88 -1.57
N LYS A 7 23.79 -13.75 -2.03
CA LYS A 7 24.12 -12.40 -1.54
C LYS A 7 22.90 -11.77 -0.88
N ALA A 8 23.12 -10.79 -0.01
CA ALA A 8 22.02 -10.00 0.53
C ALA A 8 21.39 -9.19 -0.61
N LEU A 9 20.07 -9.09 -0.60
CA LEU A 9 19.30 -8.38 -1.60
C LEU A 9 18.62 -7.18 -0.93
N VAL A 10 18.85 -5.99 -1.48
CA VAL A 10 18.26 -4.75 -0.97
C VAL A 10 17.35 -4.19 -2.03
N TYR A 11 16.09 -3.98 -1.68
CA TYR A 11 15.10 -3.33 -2.52
C TYR A 11 14.77 -1.95 -1.98
N SER A 12 14.74 -0.96 -2.88
CA SER A 12 14.09 0.33 -2.64
C SER A 12 12.68 0.30 -3.22
N ALA A 13 11.72 0.82 -2.50
CA ALA A 13 10.30 0.78 -2.83
C ALA A 13 9.79 2.19 -3.17
N ILE A 14 8.91 2.26 -4.16
CA ILE A 14 8.16 3.46 -4.49
C ILE A 14 6.72 3.10 -4.83
N LEU A 15 5.80 3.93 -4.34
CA LEU A 15 4.39 3.88 -4.70
C LEU A 15 4.14 4.92 -5.79
N ILE A 16 3.57 4.49 -6.91
CA ILE A 16 3.22 5.35 -8.05
C ILE A 16 1.77 5.11 -8.46
N GLY A 17 1.15 6.11 -9.07
CA GLY A 17 -0.24 6.03 -9.51
C GLY A 17 -1.10 7.14 -8.93
N ARG A 18 -2.37 7.18 -9.35
CA ARG A 18 -3.32 8.24 -8.98
C ARG A 18 -3.56 8.31 -7.47
N ASP A 19 -3.80 7.15 -6.87
CA ASP A 19 -4.18 7.05 -5.46
C ASP A 19 -2.97 6.66 -4.58
N ALA A 20 -1.74 6.80 -5.10
CA ALA A 20 -0.52 6.40 -4.38
C ALA A 20 -0.35 7.09 -3.01
N GLY A 21 -0.86 8.31 -2.86
CA GLY A 21 -0.86 9.04 -1.59
C GLY A 21 -1.76 8.43 -0.51
N ASP A 22 -2.73 7.58 -0.89
CA ASP A 22 -3.57 6.83 0.05
C ASP A 22 -2.87 5.55 0.55
N PHE A 23 -1.77 5.13 -0.10
CA PHE A 23 -0.98 3.97 0.30
C PHE A 23 0.28 4.39 1.09
N SER A 24 0.68 3.58 2.07
CA SER A 24 1.89 3.83 2.84
C SER A 24 2.70 2.56 3.15
N LEU A 25 3.98 2.77 3.45
CA LEU A 25 4.94 1.74 3.81
C LEU A 25 5.41 1.99 5.26
N PRO A 26 4.73 1.42 6.27
CA PRO A 26 4.90 1.82 7.68
C PRO A 26 6.31 1.54 8.23
N LYS A 27 7.01 0.55 7.67
CA LYS A 27 8.39 0.19 8.06
C LYS A 27 9.47 0.89 7.20
N GLY A 28 9.06 1.87 6.39
CA GLY A 28 9.92 2.56 5.45
C GLY A 28 9.96 1.91 4.07
N ASN A 29 10.72 2.54 3.18
CA ASN A 29 10.76 2.20 1.75
C ASN A 29 11.90 1.26 1.35
N THR A 30 12.63 0.69 2.30
CA THR A 30 13.76 -0.19 1.99
C THR A 30 13.57 -1.54 2.67
N VAL A 31 13.77 -2.62 1.92
CA VAL A 31 13.70 -4.00 2.44
C VAL A 31 15.01 -4.70 2.15
N THR A 32 15.66 -5.19 3.21
CA THR A 32 16.88 -6.01 3.12
C THR A 32 16.53 -7.46 3.40
N ILE A 33 16.95 -8.36 2.51
CA ILE A 33 16.69 -9.80 2.60
C ILE A 33 18.02 -10.53 2.61
N ALA A 34 18.31 -11.23 3.70
CA ALA A 34 19.51 -12.05 3.83
C ALA A 34 19.56 -13.15 2.74
N PRO A 35 20.75 -13.67 2.39
CA PRO A 35 20.87 -14.80 1.47
C PRO A 35 19.99 -15.98 1.89
N LYS A 36 19.35 -16.64 0.92
CA LYS A 36 18.50 -17.83 1.13
C LYS A 36 17.34 -17.63 2.10
N ASN A 37 16.93 -16.39 2.34
CA ASN A 37 15.87 -16.04 3.28
C ASN A 37 14.71 -15.32 2.57
N GLU A 38 13.67 -15.01 3.32
CA GLU A 38 12.51 -14.26 2.88
C GLU A 38 12.19 -13.10 3.82
N ALA A 39 11.46 -12.12 3.31
CA ALA A 39 10.99 -10.97 4.06
C ALA A 39 9.57 -10.61 3.64
N SER A 40 8.81 -10.08 4.60
CA SER A 40 7.48 -9.54 4.38
C SER A 40 7.52 -8.02 4.44
N MET A 41 6.78 -7.39 3.53
CA MET A 41 6.59 -5.95 3.47
C MET A 41 5.11 -5.66 3.64
N ASN A 42 4.77 -4.78 4.57
CA ASN A 42 3.40 -4.34 4.75
C ASN A 42 3.14 -3.11 3.87
N VAL A 43 1.99 -3.09 3.23
CA VAL A 43 1.45 -1.94 2.50
C VAL A 43 0.12 -1.62 3.15
N GLU A 44 -0.04 -0.39 3.62
CA GLU A 44 -1.26 0.07 4.27
C GLU A 44 -2.02 0.99 3.31
N LEU A 45 -3.35 0.96 3.40
CA LEU A 45 -4.25 1.83 2.65
C LEU A 45 -5.06 2.66 3.65
N THR A 46 -5.09 3.97 3.45
CA THR A 46 -5.97 4.90 4.14
C THR A 46 -7.11 5.31 3.21
N ILE A 47 -8.35 4.98 3.56
CA ILE A 47 -9.52 5.27 2.72
C ILE A 47 -10.13 6.62 3.14
N HIS A 48 -9.94 7.65 2.32
CA HIS A 48 -10.56 8.97 2.51
C HIS A 48 -11.96 9.08 1.88
N PHE A 49 -12.15 8.39 0.75
CA PHE A 49 -13.41 8.38 0.00
C PHE A 49 -13.87 6.95 -0.22
N LEU A 50 -15.18 6.72 -0.18
CA LEU A 50 -15.79 5.42 -0.46
C LEU A 50 -15.75 5.07 -1.95
N ARG A 51 -14.54 4.93 -2.50
CA ARG A 51 -14.27 4.51 -3.88
C ARG A 51 -13.05 3.59 -3.93
N PRO A 52 -12.95 2.71 -4.93
CA PRO A 52 -11.72 1.95 -5.17
C PRO A 52 -10.52 2.87 -5.33
N ALA A 53 -9.41 2.49 -4.70
CA ALA A 53 -8.10 3.12 -4.82
C ALA A 53 -7.15 2.22 -5.60
N GLU A 54 -6.41 2.81 -6.55
CA GLU A 54 -5.46 2.10 -7.41
C GLU A 54 -4.07 2.75 -7.39
N ALA A 55 -3.06 1.90 -7.20
CA ALA A 55 -1.66 2.29 -7.23
C ALA A 55 -0.79 1.12 -7.72
N VAL A 56 0.50 1.39 -7.89
CA VAL A 56 1.51 0.40 -8.24
C VAL A 56 2.67 0.53 -7.27
N LEU A 57 3.05 -0.58 -6.63
CA LEU A 57 4.27 -0.68 -5.85
C LEU A 57 5.39 -1.18 -6.76
N VAL A 58 6.47 -0.40 -6.89
CA VAL A 58 7.67 -0.76 -7.62
C VAL A 58 8.80 -0.99 -6.62
N LEU A 59 9.47 -2.13 -6.72
CA LEU A 59 10.67 -2.46 -5.96
C LEU A 59 11.86 -2.55 -6.91
N THR A 60 12.89 -1.76 -6.67
CA THR A 60 14.13 -1.77 -7.46
C THR A 60 15.28 -2.29 -6.61
N SER A 61 15.99 -3.33 -7.07
CA SER A 61 17.22 -3.77 -6.41
C SER A 61 18.43 -3.03 -6.95
N ASN A 62 19.38 -2.74 -6.05
CA ASN A 62 20.64 -2.11 -6.41
C ASN A 62 21.71 -3.20 -6.59
N GLY A 63 22.35 -3.28 -7.75
CA GLY A 63 23.42 -4.26 -8.02
C GLY A 63 23.64 -4.56 -9.51
N ILE A 64 24.60 -5.45 -9.80
CA ILE A 64 24.98 -5.87 -11.16
C ILE A 64 23.81 -6.60 -11.85
N ASP A 65 23.05 -7.39 -11.08
CA ASP A 65 21.82 -8.06 -11.53
C ASP A 65 20.59 -7.30 -10.99
N ALA A 66 20.49 -6.02 -11.35
CA ALA A 66 19.38 -5.17 -10.95
C ALA A 66 18.06 -5.78 -11.44
N ALA A 67 17.11 -5.94 -10.53
CA ALA A 67 15.81 -6.52 -10.77
C ALA A 67 14.74 -5.54 -10.29
N THR A 68 13.72 -5.35 -11.14
CA THR A 68 12.54 -4.56 -10.81
C THR A 68 11.36 -5.50 -10.63
N LEU A 69 10.68 -5.41 -9.49
CA LEU A 69 9.41 -6.07 -9.24
C LEU A 69 8.30 -5.03 -9.20
N THR A 70 7.16 -5.36 -9.78
CA THR A 70 6.01 -4.45 -9.86
C THR A 70 4.78 -5.18 -9.37
N PHE A 71 4.04 -4.56 -8.46
CA PHE A 71 2.80 -5.09 -7.90
C PHE A 71 1.67 -4.09 -8.15
N SER A 72 0.58 -4.56 -8.77
CA SER A 72 -0.64 -3.78 -8.90
C SER A 72 -1.40 -3.81 -7.57
N LEU A 73 -1.71 -2.63 -7.05
CA LEU A 73 -2.49 -2.45 -5.82
C LEU A 73 -3.88 -1.95 -6.21
N LYS A 74 -4.90 -2.72 -5.86
CA LYS A 74 -6.30 -2.36 -6.08
C LYS A 74 -7.10 -2.66 -4.84
N SER A 75 -7.80 -1.65 -4.33
CA SER A 75 -8.69 -1.80 -3.20
C SER A 75 -10.15 -1.95 -3.64
N GLU A 76 -10.92 -2.64 -2.81
CA GLU A 76 -12.36 -2.81 -3.00
C GLU A 76 -13.02 -2.81 -1.62
N VAL A 77 -14.01 -1.93 -1.42
CA VAL A 77 -14.85 -1.92 -0.22
C VAL A 77 -16.05 -2.82 -0.50
N LYS A 78 -16.07 -4.02 0.09
CA LYS A 78 -17.14 -5.00 -0.14
C LYS A 78 -18.34 -4.82 0.77
N HIS A 79 -18.11 -4.34 1.99
CA HIS A 79 -19.14 -4.18 3.00
C HIS A 79 -18.75 -3.06 3.96
N ILE A 80 -19.72 -2.25 4.37
CA ILE A 80 -19.57 -1.20 5.38
C ILE A 80 -20.63 -1.48 6.44
N GLU A 81 -20.19 -1.78 7.65
CA GLU A 81 -21.08 -1.99 8.79
C GLU A 81 -21.16 -0.68 9.60
N PRO A 82 -22.35 -0.06 9.72
CA PRO A 82 -22.51 1.14 10.53
C PRO A 82 -22.28 0.84 12.01
N ALA A 83 -21.39 1.59 12.66
CA ALA A 83 -21.16 1.46 14.11
C ALA A 83 -22.36 1.93 14.96
N GLY A 84 -23.26 2.74 14.37
CA GLY A 84 -24.46 3.25 15.02
C GLY A 84 -25.16 4.31 14.18
N THR A 85 -26.34 4.74 14.65
CA THR A 85 -27.15 5.76 13.97
C THR A 85 -27.31 6.97 14.86
N LEU A 86 -26.92 8.15 14.36
CA LEU A 86 -27.16 9.43 15.04
C LEU A 86 -28.42 10.09 14.47
N LYS A 87 -29.40 10.38 15.33
CA LYS A 87 -30.61 11.13 14.95
C LYS A 87 -30.39 12.61 15.22
N CYS A 88 -30.39 13.42 14.16
CA CYS A 88 -30.29 14.89 14.25
C CYS A 88 -31.59 15.55 13.77
N LYS A 89 -32.02 16.61 14.45
CA LYS A 89 -33.08 17.51 13.98
C LYS A 89 -32.44 18.87 13.67
N SER A 90 -32.59 19.36 12.45
CA SER A 90 -32.25 20.74 12.10
C SER A 90 -33.54 21.55 11.95
N PRO A 91 -33.57 22.82 12.36
CA PRO A 91 -34.67 23.71 11.97
C PRO A 91 -34.70 23.80 10.43
N CYS A 92 -35.88 23.70 9.85
CA CYS A 92 -36.06 24.01 8.43
C CYS A 92 -35.83 25.51 8.23
N TYR A 93 -35.23 25.90 7.10
CA TYR A 93 -35.19 27.30 6.70
C TYR A 93 -36.62 27.79 6.48
N GLU A 94 -37.03 28.81 7.23
CA GLU A 94 -38.33 29.49 7.06
C GLU A 94 -38.10 30.77 6.25
N LEU A 95 -38.91 30.97 5.21
CA LEU A 95 -38.84 32.07 4.22
C LEU A 95 -39.68 33.28 4.65
#